data_AF-A0A820QC43-F1
#
_entry.id   AF-A0A820QC43-F1
#
_cell.length_a   1.000
_cell.length_b   1.000
_cell.length_c   1.000
_cell.angle_alpha   90.00
_cell.angle_beta   90.00
_cell.angle_gamma   90.00
#
_symmetry.space_group_name_H-M   'P 1'
#
loop_
_entity.id
_entity.type
_entity.pdbx_description
1 polymer ?
#
loop_
_entity_poly.entity_id
_entity_poly.type
_entity_poly.pdbx_seq_one_letter_code
_entity_poly.pdbx_strand_id
1 'polypeptide(L)'
;ELINTFKNLLEKRRSALLAARTRYEVGLEKLENAASQVGKMQKTLENLQPQLVEMDKKVDETLVIVEKEKTEAVKQEQFVRVDEEKANEQKAGADKIKAECDLELEAAMPAFKKATEALNTIKPEQIAEMKAMKNPPGAVKTVM
;
A
#
# COMPACT_ATOMS: atom_id res chain seq x y z
N GLU A 1 83.48 -30.02 -36.21
CA GLU A 1 83.25 -30.40 -34.81
C GLU A 1 83.18 -29.21 -33.82
N LEU A 2 84.30 -28.68 -33.30
CA LEU A 2 84.32 -27.78 -32.12
C LEU A 2 83.61 -26.41 -32.30
N ILE A 3 83.67 -25.82 -33.50
CA ILE A 3 83.00 -24.54 -33.78
C ILE A 3 81.47 -24.71 -33.78
N ASN A 4 80.96 -25.84 -34.28
CA ASN A 4 79.53 -26.11 -34.31
C ASN A 4 78.97 -26.41 -32.92
N THR A 5 79.72 -27.12 -32.07
CA THR A 5 79.32 -27.35 -30.67
C THR A 5 79.27 -26.04 -29.88
N PHE A 6 80.23 -25.13 -30.10
CA PHE A 6 80.22 -23.81 -29.48
C PHE A 6 79.04 -22.94 -29.95
N LYS A 7 78.74 -22.92 -31.25
CA LYS A 7 77.56 -22.23 -31.80
C LYS A 7 76.27 -22.73 -31.15
N ASN A 8 76.09 -24.05 -31.05
CA ASN A 8 74.92 -24.66 -30.42
C ASN A 8 74.81 -24.32 -28.93
N LEU A 9 75.93 -24.34 -28.20
CA LEU A 9 75.93 -23.98 -26.77
C LEU A 9 75.60 -22.50 -26.56
N LEU A 10 76.15 -21.62 -27.39
CA LEU A 10 75.89 -20.18 -27.35
C LEU A 10 74.41 -19.89 -27.62
N GLU A 11 73.81 -20.54 -28.62
CA GLU A 11 72.39 -20.41 -28.94
C GLU A 11 71.52 -20.87 -27.76
N LYS A 12 71.80 -22.02 -27.17
CA LYS A 12 71.10 -22.53 -25.97
C LYS A 12 71.20 -21.57 -24.78
N ARG A 13 72.38 -20.98 -24.54
CA ARG A 13 72.57 -20.02 -23.45
C ARG A 13 71.84 -18.71 -23.72
N ARG A 14 71.86 -18.21 -24.96
CA ARG A 14 71.11 -17.01 -25.36
C ARG A 14 69.61 -17.20 -25.26
N SER A 15 69.09 -18.33 -25.72
CA SER A 15 67.65 -18.63 -25.63
C SER A 15 67.19 -18.76 -24.18
N ALA A 16 67.96 -19.44 -23.33
CA ALA A 16 67.66 -19.52 -21.89
C ALA A 16 67.66 -18.15 -21.21
N LEU A 17 68.62 -17.28 -21.55
CA LEU A 17 68.73 -15.94 -20.97
C LEU A 17 67.61 -15.01 -21.46
N LEU A 18 67.24 -15.10 -22.74
CA LEU A 18 66.08 -14.40 -23.29
C LEU A 18 64.77 -14.86 -22.63
N ALA A 19 64.57 -16.16 -22.46
CA ALA A 19 63.38 -16.69 -21.80
C ALA A 19 63.29 -16.23 -20.33
N ALA A 20 64.41 -16.23 -19.60
CA ALA A 20 64.47 -15.71 -18.23
C ALA A 20 64.16 -14.21 -18.19
N ARG A 21 64.72 -13.42 -19.12
CA ARG A 21 64.44 -11.99 -19.24
C ARG A 21 62.96 -11.72 -19.48
N THR A 22 62.34 -12.38 -20.47
CA THR A 22 60.92 -12.22 -20.77
C THR A 22 60.06 -12.61 -19.58
N ARG A 23 60.41 -13.67 -18.85
CA ARG A 23 59.71 -14.05 -17.61
C ARG A 23 59.76 -12.96 -16.55
N TYR A 24 60.90 -12.30 -16.37
CA TYR A 24 61.02 -11.20 -15.40
C TYR A 24 60.27 -9.94 -15.85
N GLU A 25 60.33 -9.59 -17.14
CA GLU A 25 59.59 -8.46 -17.71
C GLU A 25 58.07 -8.64 -17.50
N VAL A 26 57.53 -9.82 -17.83
CA VAL A 26 56.12 -10.15 -17.59
C VAL A 26 55.80 -10.20 -16.09
N GLY A 27 56.73 -10.68 -15.27
CA GLY A 27 56.56 -10.71 -13.81
C GLY A 27 56.45 -9.30 -13.22
N LEU A 28 57.31 -8.39 -13.65
CA LEU A 28 57.29 -6.98 -13.24
C LEU A 28 56.00 -6.29 -13.68
N GLU A 29 55.59 -6.49 -14.93
CA GLU A 29 54.33 -5.95 -15.46
C GLU A 29 53.12 -6.43 -14.62
N LYS A 30 53.08 -7.72 -14.27
CA LYS A 30 52.02 -8.27 -13.40
C LYS A 30 52.04 -7.67 -11.99
N LEU A 31 53.22 -7.48 -11.41
CA LEU A 31 53.36 -6.87 -10.08
C LEU A 31 52.91 -5.41 -10.09
N GLU A 32 53.26 -4.65 -11.12
CA GLU A 32 52.82 -3.27 -11.29
C GLU A 32 51.30 -3.17 -11.44
N ASN A 33 50.72 -4.05 -12.27
CA ASN A 33 49.27 -4.12 -12.44
C ASN A 33 48.55 -4.47 -11.12
N ALA A 34 49.07 -5.45 -10.37
CA ALA A 34 48.51 -5.82 -9.08
C ALA A 34 48.61 -4.67 -8.07
N ALA A 35 49.76 -3.99 -7.99
CA ALA A 35 49.95 -2.84 -7.11
C ALA A 35 48.98 -1.69 -7.45
N SER A 36 48.78 -1.40 -8.73
CA SER A 36 47.81 -0.40 -9.20
C SER A 36 46.38 -0.76 -8.82
N GLN A 37 45.98 -2.02 -9.00
CA GLN A 37 44.64 -2.50 -8.62
C GLN A 37 44.41 -2.43 -7.11
N VAL A 38 45.38 -2.87 -6.30
CA VAL A 38 45.30 -2.78 -4.83
C VAL A 38 45.22 -1.33 -4.38
N GLY A 39 46.02 -0.42 -4.96
CA GLY A 39 45.96 1.00 -4.64
C GLY A 39 44.60 1.64 -4.98
N LYS A 40 43.98 1.26 -6.10
CA LYS A 40 42.61 1.68 -6.42
C LYS A 40 41.60 1.15 -5.40
N MET A 41 41.70 -0.13 -5.03
CA MET A 41 40.80 -0.75 -4.07
C MET A 41 40.92 -0.10 -2.69
N GLN A 42 42.13 0.19 -2.23
CA GLN A 42 42.37 0.91 -0.97
C GLN A 42 41.69 2.27 -0.94
N LYS A 43 41.87 3.08 -1.99
CA LYS A 43 41.21 4.39 -2.11
C LYS A 43 39.69 4.27 -2.11
N THR A 44 39.14 3.28 -2.81
CA THR A 44 37.69 3.03 -2.81
C THR A 44 37.21 2.69 -1.41
N LEU A 45 37.92 1.83 -0.66
CA LEU A 45 37.56 1.47 0.71
C LEU A 45 37.65 2.67 1.66
N GLU A 46 38.71 3.47 1.58
CA GLU A 46 38.89 4.69 2.37
C GLU A 46 37.75 5.69 2.12
N ASN A 47 37.26 5.81 0.88
CA ASN A 47 36.13 6.67 0.54
C ASN A 47 34.77 6.09 0.96
N LEU A 48 34.63 4.76 0.99
CA LEU A 48 33.36 4.10 1.31
C LEU A 48 33.14 4.03 2.84
N GLN A 49 34.21 3.91 3.61
CA GLN A 49 34.14 3.84 5.07
C GLN A 49 33.39 5.02 5.73
N PRO A 50 33.67 6.31 5.41
CA PRO A 50 32.92 7.41 6.01
C PRO A 50 31.46 7.44 5.56
N GLN A 51 31.17 7.02 4.31
CA GLN A 51 29.79 6.93 3.83
C GLN A 51 29.01 5.86 4.58
N LEU A 52 29.64 4.72 4.89
CA LEU A 52 29.02 3.67 5.69
C LEU A 52 28.64 4.19 7.07
N VAL A 53 29.55 4.88 7.75
CA VAL A 53 29.29 5.47 9.08
C VAL A 53 28.16 6.51 9.04
N GLU A 54 28.07 7.31 7.97
CA GLU A 54 26.96 8.26 7.83
C GLU A 54 25.63 7.54 7.59
N MET A 55 25.61 6.49 6.78
CA MET A 55 24.41 5.70 6.52
C MET A 55 23.96 4.94 7.77
N ASP A 56 24.89 4.36 8.54
CA ASP A 56 24.59 3.68 9.80
C ASP A 56 23.92 4.64 10.79
N LYS A 57 24.43 5.88 10.91
CA LYS A 57 23.79 6.93 11.73
C LYS A 57 22.37 7.25 11.26
N LYS A 58 22.15 7.39 9.95
CA LYS A 58 20.82 7.64 9.39
C LYS A 58 19.87 6.47 9.66
N VAL A 59 20.37 5.23 9.63
CA VAL A 59 19.59 4.05 9.98
C VAL A 59 19.21 4.10 11.45
N ASP A 60 20.14 4.40 12.35
CA ASP A 60 19.84 4.54 13.78
C ASP A 60 18.80 5.64 14.05
N GLU A 61 18.91 6.79 13.39
CA GLU A 61 17.94 7.88 13.50
C GLU A 61 16.54 7.48 13.00
N THR A 62 16.47 6.78 11.86
CA THR A 62 15.19 6.33 11.31
C THR A 62 14.55 5.24 12.16
N LEU A 63 15.34 4.35 12.77
CA LEU A 63 14.83 3.35 13.72
C LEU A 63 14.14 4.00 14.93
N VAL A 64 14.73 5.07 15.47
CA VAL A 64 14.12 5.81 16.60
C VAL A 64 12.79 6.45 16.19
N ILE A 65 12.70 7.01 14.98
CA ILE A 65 11.45 7.59 14.46
C ILE A 65 10.39 6.49 14.31
N VAL A 66 10.74 5.35 13.70
CA VAL A 66 9.82 4.22 13.51
C VAL A 66 9.33 3.67 14.84
N GLU A 67 10.18 3.55 15.85
CA GLU A 67 9.76 3.14 17.18
C GLU A 67 8.75 4.12 17.79
N LYS A 68 8.99 5.42 17.65
CA LYS A 68 8.06 6.45 18.13
C LYS A 68 6.72 6.36 17.39
N GLU A 69 6.73 6.32 16.06
CA GLU A 69 5.53 6.20 15.24
C GLU A 69 4.75 4.92 15.55
N LYS A 70 5.45 3.80 15.79
CA LYS A 70 4.83 2.55 16.21
C LYS A 70 4.08 2.70 17.54
N THR A 71 4.66 3.40 18.52
CA THR A 71 3.96 3.63 19.81
C THR A 71 2.74 4.54 19.65
N GLU A 72 2.80 5.53 18.76
CA GLU A 72 1.67 6.40 18.45
C GLU A 72 0.57 5.65 17.70
N ALA A 73 0.94 4.81 16.72
CA ALA A 73 0.02 3.96 15.99
C ALA A 73 -0.74 2.99 16.90
N VAL A 74 -0.04 2.34 17.86
CA VAL A 74 -0.70 1.45 18.83
C VAL A 74 -1.69 2.20 19.71
N LYS A 75 -1.36 3.43 20.13
CA LYS A 75 -2.31 4.28 20.88
C LYS A 75 -3.52 4.62 20.03
N GLN A 76 -3.30 5.05 18.80
CA GLN A 76 -4.38 5.40 17.87
C GLN A 76 -5.28 4.18 17.58
N GLU A 77 -4.69 3.00 17.38
CA GLU A 77 -5.44 1.75 17.17
C GLU A 77 -6.35 1.43 18.36
N GLN A 78 -5.88 1.64 19.60
CA GLN A 78 -6.71 1.47 20.79
C GLN A 78 -7.90 2.43 20.81
N PHE A 79 -7.70 3.70 20.45
CA PHE A 79 -8.80 4.68 20.35
C PHE A 79 -9.79 4.30 19.27
N VAL A 80 -9.30 3.97 18.07
CA VAL A 80 -10.14 3.58 16.93
C VAL A 80 -10.96 2.33 17.24
N ARG A 81 -10.39 1.34 17.95
CA ARG A 81 -11.14 0.14 18.35
C ARG A 81 -12.31 0.48 19.27
N VAL A 82 -12.11 1.37 20.24
CA VAL A 82 -13.20 1.80 21.15
C VAL A 82 -14.28 2.56 20.39
N ASP A 83 -13.90 3.41 19.43
CA ASP A 83 -14.86 4.15 18.62
C ASP A 83 -15.60 3.23 17.62
N GLU A 84 -14.93 2.21 17.08
CA GLU A 84 -15.53 1.18 16.23
C GLU A 84 -16.57 0.37 16.99
N GLU A 85 -16.29 -0.04 18.23
CA GLU A 85 -17.25 -0.74 19.09
C GLU A 85 -18.51 0.12 19.30
N LYS A 86 -18.35 1.40 19.66
CA LYS A 86 -19.48 2.33 19.83
C LYS A 86 -20.26 2.55 18.55
N ALA A 87 -19.58 2.72 17.42
CA ALA A 87 -20.23 2.90 16.12
C ALA A 87 -21.03 1.66 15.72
N ASN A 88 -20.51 0.47 15.98
CA ASN A 88 -21.20 -0.79 15.73
C ASN A 88 -22.43 -0.96 16.64
N GLU A 89 -22.35 -0.58 17.92
CA GLU A 89 -23.52 -0.57 18.82
C GLU A 89 -24.61 0.39 18.32
N GLN A 90 -24.23 1.61 17.96
CA GLN A 90 -25.18 2.60 17.43
C GLN A 90 -25.81 2.14 16.12
N LYS A 91 -25.02 1.54 15.23
CA LYS A 91 -25.50 0.95 13.98
C LYS A 91 -26.52 -0.15 14.26
N ALA A 92 -26.21 -1.09 15.16
CA ALA A 92 -27.14 -2.15 15.53
C ALA A 92 -28.45 -1.61 16.11
N GLY A 93 -28.39 -0.54 16.92
CA GLY A 93 -29.57 0.15 17.42
C GLY A 93 -30.41 0.78 16.31
N ALA A 94 -29.76 1.51 15.38
CA ALA A 94 -30.44 2.13 14.25
C ALA A 94 -31.05 1.10 13.28
N ASP A 95 -30.33 0.02 13.00
CA ASP A 95 -30.80 -1.07 12.14
C ASP A 95 -32.04 -1.76 12.74
N LYS A 96 -32.08 -1.91 14.07
CA LYS A 96 -33.24 -2.45 14.77
C LYS A 96 -34.46 -1.53 14.65
N ILE A 97 -34.29 -0.23 14.92
CA ILE A 97 -35.38 0.75 14.79
C ILE A 97 -35.89 0.79 13.34
N LYS A 98 -34.96 0.81 12.38
CA LYS A 98 -35.32 0.78 10.96
C LYS A 98 -36.13 -0.46 10.61
N ALA A 99 -35.71 -1.65 11.05
CA ALA A 99 -36.44 -2.88 10.81
C ALA A 99 -37.86 -2.85 11.42
N GLU A 100 -38.00 -2.33 12.64
CA GLU A 100 -39.32 -2.15 13.28
C GLU A 100 -40.21 -1.19 12.47
N CYS A 101 -39.69 -0.03 12.05
CA CYS A 101 -40.43 0.93 11.24
C CYS A 101 -40.78 0.40 9.84
N ASP A 102 -39.86 -0.30 9.18
CA ASP A 102 -40.09 -0.87 7.84
C ASP A 102 -41.21 -1.92 7.89
N LEU A 103 -41.27 -2.74 8.95
CA LEU A 103 -42.35 -3.70 9.18
C LEU A 103 -43.72 -3.03 9.37
N GLU A 104 -43.78 -2.00 10.21
CA GLU A 104 -45.02 -1.23 10.41
C GLU A 104 -45.47 -0.51 9.14
N LEU A 105 -44.50 0.06 8.39
CA LEU A 105 -44.76 0.72 7.12
C LEU A 105 -45.30 -0.28 6.09
N GLU A 106 -44.68 -1.45 5.93
CA GLU A 106 -45.15 -2.51 5.04
C GLU A 106 -46.55 -3.00 5.40
N ALA A 107 -46.89 -3.06 6.69
CA ALA A 107 -48.24 -3.43 7.13
C ALA A 107 -49.28 -2.34 6.79
N ALA A 108 -48.92 -1.06 6.92
CA ALA A 108 -49.81 0.07 6.64
C ALA A 108 -49.96 0.37 5.13
N MET A 109 -48.93 0.06 4.33
CA MET A 109 -48.87 0.51 2.94
C MET A 109 -49.96 -0.04 2.01
N PRO A 110 -50.39 -1.31 2.13
CA PRO A 110 -51.49 -1.87 1.35
C PRO A 110 -52.82 -1.17 1.62
N ALA A 111 -53.12 -0.86 2.89
CA ALA A 111 -54.35 -0.18 3.27
C ALA A 111 -54.39 1.26 2.72
N PHE A 112 -53.27 1.98 2.81
CA PHE A 112 -53.14 3.32 2.23
C PHE A 112 -53.29 3.30 0.71
N LYS A 113 -52.55 2.42 0.00
CA LYS A 113 -52.65 2.31 -1.47
C LYS A 113 -54.06 2.00 -1.92
N LYS A 114 -54.73 1.06 -1.24
CA LYS A 114 -56.14 0.73 -1.51
C LYS A 114 -57.07 1.92 -1.29
N ALA A 115 -56.85 2.72 -0.24
CA ALA A 115 -57.62 3.94 0.01
C ALA A 115 -57.37 5.02 -1.06
N THR A 116 -56.12 5.19 -1.52
CA THR A 116 -55.78 6.12 -2.60
C THR A 116 -56.38 5.69 -3.95
N GLU A 117 -56.32 4.40 -4.27
CA GLU A 117 -56.96 3.83 -5.46
C GLU A 117 -58.48 4.03 -5.41
N ALA A 118 -59.12 3.74 -4.27
CA ALA A 118 -60.55 3.97 -4.08
C ALA A 118 -60.92 5.45 -4.28
N LEU A 119 -60.16 6.39 -3.72
CA LEU A 119 -60.35 7.83 -3.95
C LEU A 119 -60.26 8.19 -5.44
N ASN A 120 -59.29 7.63 -6.17
CA ASN A 120 -59.09 7.88 -7.59
C ASN A 120 -60.22 7.32 -8.48
N THR A 121 -61.07 6.42 -7.97
CA THR A 121 -62.25 5.91 -8.69
C THR A 121 -63.50 6.77 -8.50
N ILE A 122 -63.49 7.75 -7.58
CA ILE A 122 -64.62 8.65 -7.34
C ILE A 122 -64.66 9.71 -8.45
N LYS A 123 -65.81 9.81 -9.14
CA LYS A 123 -66.00 10.81 -10.18
C LYS A 123 -66.40 12.16 -9.57
N PRO A 124 -65.98 13.30 -10.16
CA PRO A 124 -66.35 14.64 -9.69
C PRO A 124 -67.86 14.88 -9.57
N GLU A 125 -68.65 14.23 -10.43
CA GLU A 125 -70.12 14.29 -10.44
C GLU A 125 -70.73 13.74 -9.14
N GLN A 126 -70.18 12.64 -8.60
CA GLN A 126 -70.66 12.02 -7.36
C GLN A 126 -70.38 12.88 -6.12
N ILE A 127 -69.26 13.62 -6.13
CA ILE A 127 -68.92 14.59 -5.07
C ILE A 127 -69.87 15.80 -5.13
N ALA A 128 -70.21 16.26 -6.33
CA ALA A 128 -71.13 17.37 -6.53
C ALA A 128 -72.56 17.05 -6.03
N GLU A 129 -73.05 15.82 -6.26
CA GLU A 129 -74.34 15.36 -5.75
C GLU A 129 -74.38 15.30 -4.20
N MET A 130 -73.31 14.81 -3.56
CA MET A 130 -73.22 14.80 -2.09
C MET A 130 -73.21 16.21 -1.49
N LYS A 131 -72.55 17.17 -2.13
CA LYS A 131 -72.50 18.58 -1.70
C LYS A 131 -73.84 19.30 -1.88
N ALA A 132 -74.68 18.87 -2.82
CA ALA A 132 -75.99 19.45 -3.09
C ALA A 132 -77.10 18.98 -2.13
N MET A 133 -76.84 18.00 -1.26
CA MET A 133 -77.83 17.50 -0.30
C MET A 133 -78.09 18.52 0.83
N LYS A 134 -79.36 18.91 1.03
CA LYS A 134 -79.75 19.87 2.09
C LYS A 134 -79.58 19.35 3.52
N ASN A 135 -79.56 18.04 3.74
CA ASN A 135 -79.36 17.43 5.06
C ASN A 135 -78.61 16.08 4.94
N PRO A 136 -77.27 16.09 4.91
CA PRO A 136 -76.49 14.86 4.81
C PRO A 136 -76.61 13.99 6.09
N PRO A 137 -76.60 12.65 5.95
CA PRO A 137 -76.58 11.72 7.09
C PRO A 137 -75.39 11.98 8.02
N GLY A 138 -75.54 11.67 9.31
CA GLY A 138 -74.55 12.01 10.35
C GLY A 138 -73.13 11.56 10.04
N ALA A 139 -72.94 10.35 9.49
CA ALA A 139 -71.62 9.83 9.11
C ALA A 139 -70.93 10.65 8.00
N VAL A 140 -71.69 11.24 7.07
CA VAL A 140 -71.15 12.10 6.00
C VAL A 140 -70.74 13.46 6.57
N LYS A 141 -71.52 14.01 7.52
CA LYS A 141 -71.20 15.28 8.20
C LYS A 141 -69.94 15.24 9.06
N THR A 142 -69.53 14.06 9.52
CA THR A 142 -68.34 13.89 10.37
C THR A 142 -67.06 13.69 9.56
N VAL A 143 -67.16 13.23 8.31
CA VAL A 143 -66.01 12.85 7.46
C VAL A 143 -65.74 13.85 6.33
N MET A 144 -66.75 14.62 5.87
CA MET A 144 -66.55 15.80 5.02
C MET A 144 -65.92 16.96 5.79
#